data_AF-A0A4Z1FV88-F1
#
_entry.id   AF-A0A4Z1FV88-F1
#
_cell.length_a   1.000
_cell.length_b   1.000
_cell.length_c   1.000
_cell.angle_alpha   90.00
_cell.angle_beta   90.00
_cell.angle_gamma   90.00
#
_symmetry.space_group_name_H-M   'P 1'
#
loop_
_entity.id
_entity.type
_entity.pdbx_description
1 polymer ?
#
loop_
_entity_poly.entity_id
_entity_poly.type
_entity_poly.pdbx_seq_one_letter_code
_entity_poly.pdbx_strand_id
1 'polypeptide(L)'
;MRPATTNERKLIAKDLFSAEEKLHSSSTYFQIYDRLTSPQYATVQVHPSTLNSHDDIRRLALELRANPQSTREEFRAKVFPNISTDPEVVIDQERAINVAVQITLMIDCSDKDRHYEGYEIGGFRPVSWDSSEQLADFVKKVFPMDVHNQEKVRTALKEKNALKCWKLRKRAHIKFLPTDNIAEHLLYDPRDNVVRLFRQTAFLKAHLRLSASQHIELGITESLKRDTTTATAPRDIAFLAMYTVPSS
;
A
#
# COMPACT_ATOMS: atom_id res chain seq x y z
N MET A 1 -1.36 -16.55 -11.26
CA MET A 1 -2.02 -16.05 -12.48
C MET A 1 -0.97 -15.65 -13.51
N ARG A 2 -1.34 -15.53 -14.80
CA ARG A 2 -0.47 -14.93 -15.82
C ARG A 2 -0.32 -13.42 -15.58
N PRO A 3 0.70 -12.77 -16.16
CA PRO A 3 0.76 -11.31 -16.18
C PRO A 3 -0.50 -10.69 -16.79
N ALA A 4 -0.91 -9.54 -16.26
CA ALA A 4 -2.08 -8.83 -16.75
C ALA A 4 -1.83 -8.29 -18.18
N THR A 5 -2.79 -8.53 -19.08
CA THR A 5 -2.82 -7.94 -20.43
C THR A 5 -3.00 -6.44 -20.37
N THR A 6 -2.70 -5.74 -21.46
CA THR A 6 -2.93 -4.29 -21.57
C THR A 6 -4.36 -3.89 -21.23
N ASN A 7 -5.36 -4.67 -21.63
CA ASN A 7 -6.77 -4.37 -21.34
C ASN A 7 -7.10 -4.56 -19.85
N GLU A 8 -6.62 -5.65 -19.23
CA GLU A 8 -6.79 -5.86 -17.78
C GLU A 8 -6.09 -4.78 -16.97
N ARG A 9 -4.88 -4.39 -17.36
CA ARG A 9 -4.16 -3.27 -16.73
C ARG A 9 -4.94 -1.96 -16.82
N LYS A 10 -5.60 -1.68 -17.96
CA LYS A 10 -6.48 -0.51 -18.10
C LYS A 10 -7.68 -0.58 -17.17
N LEU A 11 -8.35 -1.74 -17.06
CA LEU A 11 -9.48 -1.93 -16.16
C LEU A 11 -9.08 -1.79 -14.69
N ILE A 12 -7.98 -2.41 -14.29
CA ILE A 12 -7.41 -2.28 -12.93
C ILE A 12 -7.08 -0.82 -12.65
N ALA A 13 -6.42 -0.13 -13.58
CA ALA A 13 -6.06 1.27 -13.39
C ALA A 13 -7.28 2.20 -13.33
N LYS A 14 -8.31 1.90 -14.11
CA LYS A 14 -9.58 2.63 -14.08
C LYS A 14 -10.29 2.46 -12.73
N ASP A 15 -10.41 1.23 -12.25
CA ASP A 15 -11.14 0.96 -11.01
C ASP A 15 -10.39 1.48 -9.78
N LEU A 16 -9.07 1.29 -9.72
CA LEU A 16 -8.28 1.65 -8.54
C LEU A 16 -7.83 3.11 -8.52
N PHE A 17 -7.61 3.72 -9.70
CA PHE A 17 -7.02 5.05 -9.80
C PHE A 17 -7.86 6.05 -10.62
N SER A 18 -9.00 5.63 -11.18
CA SER A 18 -9.81 6.45 -12.12
C SER A 18 -8.98 7.19 -13.17
N ALA A 19 -7.88 6.57 -13.59
CA ALA A 19 -6.91 7.15 -14.51
C ALA A 19 -6.99 6.42 -15.85
N GLU A 20 -7.49 7.09 -16.89
CA GLU A 20 -7.70 6.46 -18.19
C GLU A 20 -6.42 6.29 -19.02
N GLU A 21 -5.34 7.08 -18.80
CA GLU A 21 -4.27 7.15 -19.83
C GLU A 21 -2.80 6.97 -19.42
N LYS A 22 -2.38 7.22 -18.16
CA LYS A 22 -0.93 7.29 -17.82
C LYS A 22 -0.38 6.22 -16.88
N LEU A 23 -1.21 5.30 -16.39
CA LEU A 23 -0.77 4.26 -15.42
C LEU A 23 -0.46 2.91 -16.07
N HIS A 24 -1.01 2.68 -17.27
CA HIS A 24 -0.91 1.41 -17.98
C HIS A 24 0.38 1.26 -18.83
N SER A 25 1.11 2.36 -19.08
CA SER A 25 2.42 2.31 -19.75
C SER A 25 3.55 2.07 -18.73
N SER A 26 3.93 0.80 -18.57
CA SER A 26 5.14 0.37 -17.84
C SER A 26 5.37 1.03 -16.47
N SER A 27 4.33 1.14 -15.66
CA SER A 27 4.50 1.56 -14.27
C SER A 27 5.10 0.41 -13.45
N THR A 28 6.06 0.73 -12.59
CA THR A 28 6.62 -0.21 -11.59
C THR A 28 5.51 -0.85 -10.73
N TYR A 29 4.34 -0.21 -10.66
CA TYR A 29 3.12 -0.73 -10.04
C TYR A 29 2.70 -2.06 -10.68
N PHE A 30 2.62 -2.17 -12.01
CA PHE A 30 2.20 -3.41 -12.66
C PHE A 30 3.26 -4.51 -12.57
N GLN A 31 4.54 -4.16 -12.36
CA GLN A 31 5.57 -5.16 -12.03
C GLN A 31 5.33 -5.78 -10.65
N ILE A 32 4.95 -4.97 -9.65
CA ILE A 32 4.54 -5.48 -8.34
C ILE A 32 3.25 -6.30 -8.47
N TYR A 33 2.25 -5.76 -9.17
CA TYR A 33 0.98 -6.44 -9.40
C TYR A 33 1.22 -7.83 -9.99
N ASP A 34 1.98 -7.92 -11.08
CA ASP A 34 2.27 -9.21 -11.72
C ASP A 34 3.06 -10.12 -10.76
N ARG A 35 4.01 -9.59 -9.98
CA ARG A 35 4.76 -10.37 -8.97
C ARG A 35 3.87 -10.92 -7.85
N LEU A 36 2.95 -10.13 -7.32
CA LEU A 36 2.07 -10.52 -6.21
C LEU A 36 1.01 -11.54 -6.64
N THR A 37 0.57 -11.45 -7.90
CA THR A 37 -0.49 -12.30 -8.48
C THR A 37 0.07 -13.53 -9.19
N SER A 38 1.38 -13.58 -9.43
CA SER A 38 2.05 -14.77 -9.95
C SER A 38 2.03 -15.90 -8.91
N PRO A 39 1.95 -17.17 -9.36
CA PRO A 39 2.09 -18.30 -8.46
C PRO A 39 3.49 -18.27 -7.84
N GLN A 40 3.59 -18.30 -6.51
CA GLN A 40 4.88 -18.24 -5.82
C GLN A 40 5.57 -19.61 -5.75
N TYR A 41 4.83 -20.69 -6.01
CA TYR A 41 5.34 -22.07 -5.99
C TYR A 41 4.75 -22.87 -7.15
N ALA A 42 5.60 -23.66 -7.82
CA ALA A 42 5.20 -24.68 -8.80
C ALA A 42 4.75 -25.97 -8.09
N THR A 43 3.99 -25.85 -7.02
CA THR A 43 3.41 -26.98 -6.30
C THR A 43 2.10 -27.37 -6.94
N VAL A 44 1.86 -28.68 -7.07
CA VAL A 44 0.58 -29.24 -7.52
C VAL A 44 -0.47 -28.81 -6.50
N GLN A 45 -1.26 -27.77 -6.82
CA GLN A 45 -2.37 -27.37 -5.97
C GLN A 45 -3.48 -28.41 -6.10
N VAL A 46 -3.85 -29.04 -4.98
CA VAL A 46 -4.97 -29.99 -4.90
C VAL A 46 -6.31 -29.25 -5.02
N HIS A 47 -6.34 -27.99 -4.60
CA HIS A 47 -7.52 -27.12 -4.66
C HIS A 47 -7.32 -25.96 -5.65
N PRO A 48 -8.38 -25.49 -6.32
CA PRO A 48 -8.31 -24.28 -7.13
C PRO A 48 -7.94 -23.08 -6.26
N SER A 49 -6.99 -22.26 -6.74
CA SER A 49 -6.58 -21.01 -6.09
C SER A 49 -7.78 -20.10 -5.85
N THR A 50 -7.76 -19.35 -4.76
CA THR A 50 -8.78 -18.38 -4.38
C THR A 50 -8.76 -17.17 -5.32
N LEU A 51 -7.57 -16.82 -5.83
CA LEU A 51 -7.39 -15.85 -6.91
C LEU A 51 -7.10 -16.60 -8.21
N ASN A 52 -8.10 -16.66 -9.10
CA ASN A 52 -7.95 -17.29 -10.41
C ASN A 52 -7.90 -16.27 -11.55
N SER A 53 -8.42 -15.07 -11.31
CA SER A 53 -8.54 -14.03 -12.32
C SER A 53 -8.13 -12.65 -11.80
N HIS A 54 -7.79 -11.75 -12.73
CA HIS A 54 -7.58 -10.34 -12.41
C HIS A 54 -8.86 -9.67 -11.94
N ASP A 55 -10.02 -10.19 -12.33
CA ASP A 55 -11.33 -9.70 -11.90
C ASP A 55 -11.62 -10.03 -10.43
N ASP A 56 -11.13 -11.16 -9.91
CA ASP A 56 -11.22 -11.47 -8.49
C ASP A 56 -10.52 -10.40 -7.65
N ILE A 57 -9.33 -9.98 -8.08
CA ILE A 57 -8.55 -8.94 -7.40
C ILE A 57 -9.26 -7.60 -7.46
N ARG A 58 -9.82 -7.23 -8.61
CA ARG A 58 -10.61 -6.00 -8.77
C ARG A 58 -11.81 -6.02 -7.84
N ARG A 59 -12.55 -7.13 -7.77
CA ARG A 59 -13.69 -7.32 -6.86
C ARG A 59 -13.28 -7.11 -5.41
N LEU A 60 -12.21 -7.77 -4.96
CA LEU A 60 -11.71 -7.62 -3.59
C LEU A 60 -11.30 -6.18 -3.29
N ALA A 61 -10.58 -5.53 -4.21
CA ALA A 61 -10.12 -4.17 -4.04
C ALA A 61 -11.28 -3.15 -3.97
N LEU A 62 -12.31 -3.31 -4.81
CA LEU A 62 -13.52 -2.50 -4.75
C LEU A 62 -14.28 -2.71 -3.45
N GLU A 63 -14.35 -3.95 -2.97
CA GLU A 63 -15.02 -4.30 -1.72
C GLU A 63 -14.29 -3.72 -0.48
N LEU A 64 -12.95 -3.77 -0.46
CA LEU A 64 -12.14 -3.14 0.59
C LEU A 64 -12.42 -1.64 0.69
N ARG A 65 -12.53 -0.97 -0.46
CA ARG A 65 -12.79 0.47 -0.54
C ARG A 65 -14.23 0.81 -0.18
N ALA A 66 -15.20 0.00 -0.58
CA ALA A 66 -16.60 0.22 -0.23
C ALA A 66 -16.85 0.13 1.29
N ASN A 67 -16.12 -0.75 1.99
CA ASN A 67 -16.41 -1.13 3.37
C ASN A 67 -15.19 -1.01 4.32
N PRO A 68 -14.59 0.18 4.50
CA PRO A 68 -13.40 0.34 5.34
C PRO A 68 -13.68 0.27 6.85
N GLN A 69 -14.94 0.12 7.25
CA GLN A 69 -15.33 -0.12 8.65
C GLN A 69 -15.51 -1.61 8.94
N SER A 70 -15.45 -2.47 7.92
CA SER A 70 -15.48 -3.90 8.13
C SER A 70 -14.17 -4.37 8.75
N THR A 71 -14.29 -5.31 9.67
CA THR A 71 -13.15 -6.07 10.19
C THR A 71 -12.61 -7.01 9.12
N ARG A 72 -11.39 -7.52 9.33
CA ARG A 72 -10.80 -8.51 8.42
C ARG A 72 -11.65 -9.79 8.34
N GLU A 73 -12.17 -10.26 9.47
CA GLU A 73 -13.07 -11.42 9.53
C GLU A 73 -14.37 -11.20 8.76
N GLU A 74 -15.01 -10.04 8.96
CA GLU A 74 -16.24 -9.69 8.22
C GLU A 74 -15.98 -9.57 6.71
N PHE A 75 -14.86 -8.93 6.33
CA PHE A 75 -14.46 -8.82 4.93
C PHE A 75 -14.27 -10.21 4.32
N ARG A 76 -13.53 -11.09 4.99
CA ARG A 76 -13.30 -12.47 4.56
C ARG A 76 -14.60 -13.24 4.37
N ALA A 77 -15.48 -13.23 5.39
CA ALA A 77 -16.76 -13.91 5.34
C ALA A 77 -17.64 -13.42 4.18
N LYS A 78 -17.56 -12.12 3.85
CA LYS A 78 -18.29 -11.53 2.73
C LYS A 78 -17.74 -11.94 1.37
N VAL A 79 -16.41 -11.93 1.20
CA VAL A 79 -15.79 -12.18 -0.11
C VAL A 79 -15.56 -13.66 -0.41
N PHE A 80 -15.55 -14.50 0.63
CA PHE A 80 -15.43 -15.96 0.59
C PHE A 80 -16.54 -16.59 1.45
N PRO A 81 -17.80 -16.64 0.95
CA PRO A 81 -18.94 -17.11 1.73
C PRO A 81 -18.88 -18.61 2.08
N ASN A 82 -18.10 -19.39 1.34
CA ASN A 82 -17.89 -20.80 1.62
C ASN A 82 -16.87 -20.94 2.75
N ILE A 83 -17.37 -21.18 3.95
CA ILE A 83 -16.56 -21.50 5.13
C ILE A 83 -15.90 -22.85 4.87
N SER A 84 -14.60 -22.82 4.57
CA SER A 84 -13.77 -24.02 4.53
C SER A 84 -13.03 -24.16 5.86
N THR A 85 -13.07 -25.36 6.43
CA THR A 85 -12.21 -25.74 7.56
C THR A 85 -10.87 -26.30 7.10
N ASP A 86 -10.66 -26.45 5.79
CA ASP A 86 -9.40 -26.91 5.23
C ASP A 86 -8.31 -25.84 5.42
N PRO A 87 -7.23 -26.13 6.16
CA PRO A 87 -6.14 -25.19 6.41
C PRO A 87 -5.52 -24.61 5.14
N GLU A 88 -5.39 -25.38 4.06
CA GLU A 88 -4.78 -24.89 2.81
C GLU A 88 -5.65 -23.83 2.14
N VAL A 89 -6.98 -24.06 2.13
CA VAL A 89 -7.95 -23.10 1.59
C VAL A 89 -7.98 -21.83 2.44
N VAL A 90 -7.89 -21.96 3.77
CA VAL A 90 -7.82 -20.82 4.69
C VAL A 90 -6.57 -19.97 4.43
N ILE A 91 -5.40 -20.60 4.32
CA ILE A 91 -4.13 -19.91 4.05
C ILE A 91 -4.20 -19.17 2.72
N ASP A 92 -4.77 -19.79 1.68
CA ASP A 92 -4.87 -19.20 0.36
C ASP A 92 -5.87 -18.02 0.32
N GLN A 93 -6.97 -18.09 1.08
CA GLN A 93 -7.87 -16.95 1.30
C GLN A 93 -7.18 -15.78 2.00
N GLU A 94 -6.41 -16.03 3.07
CA GLU A 94 -5.66 -14.99 3.78
C GLU A 94 -4.62 -14.34 2.86
N ARG A 95 -3.93 -15.14 2.05
CA ARG A 95 -3.01 -14.66 1.01
C ARG A 95 -3.73 -13.77 0.00
N ALA A 96 -4.91 -14.17 -0.47
CA ALA A 96 -5.71 -13.40 -1.41
C ALA A 96 -6.09 -12.02 -0.85
N ILE A 97 -6.48 -11.96 0.43
CA ILE A 97 -6.77 -10.71 1.14
C ILE A 97 -5.51 -9.84 1.21
N ASN A 98 -4.37 -10.42 1.59
CA ASN A 98 -3.10 -9.67 1.70
C ASN A 98 -2.68 -9.07 0.35
N VAL A 99 -2.80 -9.84 -0.73
CA VAL A 99 -2.55 -9.37 -2.10
C VAL A 99 -3.50 -8.23 -2.47
N ALA A 100 -4.79 -8.35 -2.17
CA ALA A 100 -5.77 -7.30 -2.45
C ALA A 100 -5.46 -6.01 -1.69
N VAL A 101 -5.15 -6.09 -0.39
CA VAL A 101 -4.76 -4.93 0.43
C VAL A 101 -3.49 -4.28 -0.12
N GLN A 102 -2.46 -5.07 -0.42
CA GLN A 102 -1.19 -4.54 -0.92
C GLN A 102 -1.32 -3.91 -2.30
N ILE A 103 -2.11 -4.49 -3.21
CA ILE A 103 -2.36 -3.90 -4.52
C ILE A 103 -3.16 -2.59 -4.41
N THR A 104 -4.13 -2.55 -3.50
CA THR A 104 -5.04 -1.40 -3.34
C THR A 104 -4.35 -0.23 -2.63
N LEU A 105 -3.59 -0.51 -1.56
CA LEU A 105 -3.06 0.52 -0.66
C LEU A 105 -1.54 0.63 -0.69
N MET A 106 -0.82 -0.29 -1.34
CA MET A 106 0.64 -0.41 -1.28
C MET A 106 1.19 -0.66 0.14
N ILE A 107 0.35 -1.19 1.03
CA ILE A 107 0.70 -1.56 2.40
C ILE A 107 0.84 -3.08 2.44
N ASP A 108 1.98 -3.59 2.91
CA ASP A 108 2.12 -5.01 3.21
C ASP A 108 1.49 -5.29 4.59
N CYS A 109 0.29 -5.87 4.61
CA CYS A 109 -0.41 -6.22 5.86
C CYS A 109 0.03 -7.57 6.46
N SER A 110 1.03 -8.22 5.86
CA SER A 110 1.73 -9.39 6.40
C SER A 110 3.13 -9.07 6.92
N ASP A 111 3.50 -7.79 6.95
CA ASP A 111 4.87 -7.34 7.21
C ASP A 111 5.37 -7.75 8.61
N LYS A 112 4.47 -7.80 9.60
CA LYS A 112 4.77 -8.27 10.95
C LYS A 112 5.32 -9.70 10.98
N ASP A 113 4.78 -10.59 10.16
CA ASP A 113 5.18 -12.00 10.15
C ASP A 113 6.55 -12.24 9.51
N ARG A 114 7.07 -11.23 8.79
CA ARG A 114 8.39 -11.28 8.15
C ARG A 114 9.52 -10.71 9.00
N HIS A 115 9.17 -10.12 10.14
CA HIS A 115 10.12 -9.49 11.04
C HIS A 115 10.16 -10.24 12.38
N TYR A 116 11.32 -10.21 13.04
CA TYR A 116 11.45 -10.80 14.37
C TYR A 116 10.66 -9.99 15.41
N GLU A 117 10.26 -10.65 16.49
CA GLU A 117 9.53 -10.01 17.58
C GLU A 117 10.34 -8.86 18.20
N GLY A 118 9.75 -7.68 18.27
CA GLY A 118 10.42 -6.47 18.77
C GLY A 118 11.25 -5.72 17.72
N TYR A 119 11.16 -6.09 16.43
CA TYR A 119 11.75 -5.27 15.37
C TYR A 119 11.15 -3.86 15.38
N GLU A 120 12.02 -2.88 15.55
CA GLU A 120 11.68 -1.47 15.51
C GLU A 120 12.81 -0.70 14.81
N ILE A 121 12.45 0.17 13.88
CA ILE A 121 13.38 1.09 13.24
C ILE A 121 12.78 2.48 13.34
N GLY A 122 13.48 3.44 13.96
CA GLY A 122 13.03 4.83 13.98
C GLY A 122 11.60 5.04 14.51
N GLY A 123 11.14 4.19 15.44
CA GLY A 123 9.77 4.20 15.97
C GLY A 123 8.72 3.46 15.11
N PHE A 124 9.09 2.99 13.93
CA PHE A 124 8.25 2.14 13.09
C PHE A 124 8.30 0.70 13.57
N ARG A 125 7.13 0.11 13.75
CA ARG A 125 6.94 -1.32 13.97
C ARG A 125 6.09 -1.87 12.83
N PRO A 126 6.50 -2.97 12.18
CA PRO A 126 5.67 -3.69 11.23
C PRO A 126 4.31 -4.01 11.83
N VAL A 127 3.25 -3.78 11.07
CA VAL A 127 1.87 -3.95 11.51
C VAL A 127 1.14 -4.96 10.65
N SER A 128 0.35 -5.81 11.29
CA SER A 128 -0.63 -6.69 10.66
C SER A 128 -2.01 -6.04 10.71
N TRP A 129 -2.85 -6.38 9.72
CA TRP A 129 -4.28 -6.13 9.82
C TRP A 129 -4.92 -7.29 10.57
N ASP A 130 -5.22 -7.07 11.85
CA ASP A 130 -5.67 -8.14 12.74
C ASP A 130 -7.14 -8.53 12.46
N SER A 131 -7.53 -9.72 12.89
CA SER A 131 -8.79 -10.36 12.48
C SER A 131 -10.03 -9.53 12.84
N SER A 132 -10.05 -8.97 14.06
CA SER A 132 -11.11 -8.11 14.60
C SER A 132 -10.89 -6.61 14.36
N GLU A 133 -9.81 -6.22 13.68
CA GLU A 133 -9.47 -4.81 13.44
C GLU A 133 -10.20 -4.29 12.18
N GLN A 134 -10.77 -3.09 12.25
CA GLN A 134 -11.35 -2.45 11.06
C GLN A 134 -10.26 -1.99 10.09
N LEU A 135 -10.51 -2.07 8.78
CA LEU A 135 -9.54 -1.63 7.77
C LEU A 135 -9.08 -0.18 7.98
N ALA A 136 -10.00 0.73 8.30
CA ALA A 136 -9.68 2.14 8.54
C ALA A 136 -8.76 2.34 9.75
N ASP A 137 -8.93 1.55 10.80
CA ASP A 137 -8.12 1.64 12.01
C ASP A 137 -6.74 1.01 11.80
N PHE A 138 -6.66 -0.07 11.03
CA PHE A 138 -5.39 -0.60 10.52
C PHE A 138 -4.62 0.47 9.73
N VAL A 139 -5.29 1.17 8.79
CA VAL A 139 -4.65 2.22 7.99
C VAL A 139 -4.19 3.40 8.85
N LYS A 140 -4.98 3.82 9.85
CA LYS A 140 -4.58 4.82 10.86
C LYS A 140 -3.32 4.39 11.62
N LYS A 141 -3.23 3.11 11.99
CA LYS A 141 -2.10 2.53 12.71
C LYS A 141 -0.83 2.55 11.86
N VAL A 142 -0.95 2.28 10.56
CA VAL A 142 0.16 2.35 9.59
C VAL A 142 0.65 3.81 9.40
N PHE A 143 -0.27 4.77 9.34
CA PHE A 143 0.03 6.18 9.13
C PHE A 143 -0.49 7.04 10.31
N PRO A 144 0.24 7.07 11.43
CA PRO A 144 -0.21 7.81 12.59
C PRO A 144 -0.22 9.31 12.30
N MET A 145 -1.43 9.87 12.12
CA MET A 145 -1.64 11.27 11.76
C MET A 145 -1.20 12.25 12.86
N ASP A 146 -1.09 11.79 14.11
CA ASP A 146 -0.76 12.61 15.28
C ASP A 146 0.75 12.90 15.45
N VAL A 147 1.63 12.36 14.60
CA VAL A 147 3.10 12.46 14.78
C VAL A 147 3.69 13.68 14.06
N HIS A 148 2.88 14.68 13.74
CA HIS A 148 3.38 15.96 13.25
C HIS A 148 3.83 16.84 14.41
N ASN A 149 5.03 16.57 14.93
CA ASN A 149 5.77 17.58 15.66
C ASN A 149 6.06 18.74 14.68
N GLN A 150 5.18 19.74 14.68
CA GLN A 150 5.23 20.87 13.75
C GLN A 150 6.56 21.62 13.81
N GLU A 151 7.24 21.59 14.96
CA GLU A 151 8.56 22.18 15.13
C GLU A 151 9.61 21.42 14.32
N LYS A 152 9.64 20.08 14.39
CA LYS A 152 10.53 19.26 13.55
C LYS A 152 10.28 19.48 12.06
N VAL A 153 9.01 19.58 11.64
CA VAL A 153 8.63 19.86 10.24
C VAL A 153 9.13 21.24 9.82
N ARG A 154 8.92 22.27 10.64
CA ARG A 154 9.41 23.63 10.38
C ARG A 154 10.93 23.69 10.28
N THR A 155 11.64 22.97 11.15
CA THR A 155 13.11 22.86 11.10
C THR A 155 13.57 22.16 9.83
N ALA A 156 12.95 21.03 9.46
CA ALA A 156 13.26 20.34 8.21
C ALA A 156 13.02 21.24 6.97
N LEU A 157 11.97 22.07 6.97
CA LEU A 157 11.71 23.03 5.89
C LEU A 157 12.77 24.13 5.81
N LYS A 158 13.24 24.66 6.96
CA LYS A 158 14.35 25.61 7.04
C LYS A 158 15.65 24.98 6.51
N GLU A 159 15.87 23.70 6.81
CA GLU A 159 17.09 22.96 6.45
C GLU A 159 16.98 22.15 5.15
N LYS A 160 15.92 22.34 4.35
CA LYS A 160 15.66 21.57 3.11
C LYS A 160 16.87 21.48 2.17
N ASN A 161 17.71 22.52 2.17
CA ASN A 161 18.91 22.57 1.35
C ASN A 161 20.03 21.64 1.83
N ALA A 162 20.07 21.30 3.12
CA ALA A 162 20.98 20.32 3.71
C ALA A 162 20.47 18.88 3.50
N LEU A 163 19.14 18.70 3.45
CA LEU A 163 18.47 17.41 3.29
C LEU A 163 18.39 16.89 1.84
N LYS A 164 19.08 17.53 0.89
CA LYS A 164 19.13 17.03 -0.49
C LYS A 164 19.75 15.64 -0.52
N CYS A 165 19.14 14.70 -1.27
CA CYS A 165 19.60 13.30 -1.36
C CYS A 165 21.10 13.17 -1.65
N TRP A 166 21.64 13.98 -2.55
CA TRP A 166 23.08 13.95 -2.86
C TRP A 166 23.96 14.39 -1.70
N LYS A 167 23.50 15.33 -0.84
CA LYS A 167 24.24 15.75 0.36
C LYS A 167 24.16 14.68 1.43
N LEU A 168 22.99 14.08 1.65
CA LEU A 168 22.82 12.97 2.57
C LEU A 168 23.73 11.79 2.18
N ARG A 169 23.79 11.46 0.90
CA ARG A 169 24.70 10.42 0.39
C ARG A 169 26.17 10.78 0.53
N LYS A 170 26.56 12.02 0.19
CA LYS A 170 27.98 12.43 0.17
C LYS A 170 28.55 12.79 1.55
N ARG A 171 27.74 13.36 2.44
CA ARG A 171 28.20 13.95 3.72
C ARG A 171 27.80 13.11 4.93
N ALA A 172 26.62 12.50 4.89
CA ALA A 172 26.12 11.66 5.97
C ALA A 172 26.24 10.17 5.65
N HIS A 173 26.80 9.80 4.49
CA HIS A 173 26.96 8.43 4.01
C HIS A 173 25.66 7.61 3.99
N ILE A 174 24.51 8.29 3.90
CA ILE A 174 23.20 7.66 3.86
C ILE A 174 23.04 6.90 2.54
N LYS A 175 22.63 5.63 2.65
CA LYS A 175 22.22 4.78 1.52
C LYS A 175 20.72 4.92 1.31
N PHE A 176 20.28 4.85 0.06
CA PHE A 176 18.85 4.84 -0.27
C PHE A 176 18.49 3.46 -0.77
N LEU A 177 17.61 2.77 -0.05
CA LEU A 177 17.12 1.45 -0.42
C LEU A 177 15.69 1.58 -0.95
N PRO A 178 15.36 0.98 -2.09
CA PRO A 178 13.99 0.98 -2.56
C PRO A 178 13.06 0.11 -1.70
N THR A 179 11.82 0.55 -1.53
CA THR A 179 10.73 -0.24 -0.94
C THR A 179 9.47 -0.18 -1.83
N ASP A 180 8.68 -1.26 -1.75
CA ASP A 180 7.36 -1.39 -2.36
C ASP A 180 6.24 -1.29 -1.31
N ASN A 181 6.59 -1.13 -0.02
CA ASN A 181 5.66 -0.88 1.07
C ASN A 181 5.68 0.62 1.39
N ILE A 182 4.55 1.31 1.20
CA ILE A 182 4.47 2.75 1.44
C ILE A 182 4.62 3.10 2.93
N ALA A 183 4.32 2.16 3.83
CA ALA A 183 4.51 2.32 5.27
C ALA A 183 5.98 2.50 5.67
N GLU A 184 6.90 1.93 4.89
CA GLU A 184 8.34 2.04 5.12
C GLU A 184 8.95 3.30 4.48
N HIS A 185 8.15 4.13 3.82
CA HIS A 185 8.68 5.27 3.10
C HIS A 185 9.36 6.28 4.05
N LEU A 186 10.59 6.67 3.71
CA LEU A 186 11.48 7.54 4.49
C LEU A 186 11.89 6.98 5.85
N LEU A 187 11.68 5.69 6.06
CA LEU A 187 12.15 5.04 7.26
C LEU A 187 13.67 5.02 7.27
N TYR A 188 14.26 5.65 8.29
CA TYR A 188 15.71 5.69 8.49
C TYR A 188 16.15 4.59 9.47
N ASP A 189 16.96 3.65 8.99
CA ASP A 189 17.69 2.70 9.82
C ASP A 189 19.07 3.26 10.17
N PRO A 190 19.30 3.67 11.44
CA PRO A 190 20.59 4.20 11.86
C PRO A 190 21.70 3.14 11.91
N ARG A 191 21.37 1.84 11.97
CA ARG A 191 22.36 0.76 12.06
C ARG A 191 23.09 0.58 10.74
N ASP A 192 22.33 0.56 9.65
CA ASP A 192 22.86 0.40 8.29
C ASP A 192 23.04 1.72 7.55
N ASN A 193 22.62 2.82 8.19
CA ASN A 193 22.58 4.17 7.64
C ASN A 193 21.78 4.23 6.33
N VAL A 194 20.58 3.63 6.35
CA VAL A 194 19.73 3.43 5.17
C VAL A 194 18.43 4.22 5.34
N VAL A 195 18.02 4.94 4.30
CA VAL A 195 16.66 5.47 4.16
C VAL A 195 15.91 4.67 3.11
N ARG A 196 14.73 4.17 3.46
CA ARG A 196 13.86 3.46 2.52
C ARG A 196 13.06 4.43 1.64
N LEU A 197 13.07 4.24 0.33
CA LEU A 197 12.39 5.09 -0.64
C LEU A 197 11.32 4.30 -1.40
N PHE A 198 10.09 4.81 -1.37
CA PHE A 198 8.97 4.18 -2.04
C PHE A 198 9.05 4.51 -3.53
N ARG A 199 9.13 3.48 -4.36
CA ARG A 199 9.41 3.66 -5.80
C ARG A 199 8.18 3.86 -6.66
N GLN A 200 6.98 3.60 -6.15
CA GLN A 200 5.76 3.63 -6.95
C GLN A 200 5.22 5.06 -7.10
N THR A 201 6.03 5.94 -7.69
CA THR A 201 5.68 7.36 -7.85
C THR A 201 4.44 7.55 -8.75
N ALA A 202 4.16 6.61 -9.66
CA ALA A 202 2.93 6.62 -10.46
C ALA A 202 1.67 6.43 -9.60
N PHE A 203 1.73 5.53 -8.61
CA PHE A 203 0.68 5.32 -7.62
C PHE A 203 0.44 6.60 -6.81
N LEU A 204 1.51 7.21 -6.28
CA LEU A 204 1.42 8.48 -5.54
C LEU A 204 0.84 9.62 -6.38
N LYS A 205 1.35 9.79 -7.60
CA LYS A 205 0.87 10.83 -8.54
C LYS A 205 -0.60 10.64 -8.89
N ALA A 206 -1.07 9.40 -9.02
CA ALA A 206 -2.47 9.13 -9.31
C ALA A 206 -3.36 9.56 -8.14
N HIS A 207 -3.05 9.13 -6.91
CA HIS A 207 -3.82 9.52 -5.74
C HIS A 207 -3.79 11.02 -5.46
N LEU A 208 -2.65 11.69 -5.68
CA LEU A 208 -2.58 13.15 -5.56
C LEU A 208 -3.45 13.88 -6.57
N ARG A 209 -3.49 13.43 -7.84
CA ARG A 209 -4.35 14.05 -8.86
C ARG A 209 -5.82 13.92 -8.51
N LEU A 210 -6.24 12.73 -8.07
CA LEU A 210 -7.61 12.47 -7.65
C LEU A 210 -8.04 13.41 -6.52
N SER A 211 -7.11 13.66 -5.61
CA SER A 211 -7.39 14.51 -4.48
C SER A 211 -7.34 16.00 -4.77
N ALA A 212 -6.75 16.45 -5.88
CA ALA A 212 -6.40 17.85 -6.16
C ALA A 212 -7.52 18.87 -5.86
N SER A 213 -8.78 18.48 -6.08
CA SER A 213 -9.99 19.30 -5.95
C SER A 213 -10.67 19.26 -4.57
N GLN A 214 -10.11 18.58 -3.56
CA GLN A 214 -10.81 18.32 -2.28
C GLN A 214 -10.34 19.20 -1.12
N HIS A 215 -11.19 19.38 -0.11
CA HIS A 215 -10.82 19.96 1.19
C HIS A 215 -10.01 18.95 2.03
N ILE A 216 -9.04 19.44 2.80
CA ILE A 216 -8.04 18.65 3.54
C ILE A 216 -8.64 17.90 4.75
N GLU A 217 -9.85 18.26 5.19
CA GLU A 217 -10.43 17.82 6.47
C GLU A 217 -11.30 16.54 6.41
N LEU A 218 -11.05 15.64 5.44
CA LEU A 218 -11.82 14.40 5.34
C LEU A 218 -11.21 13.30 6.23
N GLY A 219 -12.06 12.64 7.04
CA GLY A 219 -11.66 11.46 7.81
C GLY A 219 -11.17 10.30 6.94
N ILE A 220 -10.41 9.38 7.54
CA ILE A 220 -9.82 8.22 6.84
C ILE A 220 -10.91 7.30 6.27
N THR A 221 -12.01 7.12 6.99
CA THR A 221 -13.15 6.31 6.54
C THR A 221 -13.79 6.89 5.29
N GLU A 222 -14.01 8.21 5.26
CA GLU A 222 -14.57 8.93 4.13
C GLU A 222 -13.61 8.92 2.93
N SER A 223 -12.31 9.03 3.20
CA SER A 223 -11.27 8.94 2.18
C SER A 223 -11.21 7.54 1.56
N LEU A 224 -11.29 6.47 2.36
CA LEU A 224 -11.32 5.10 1.85
C LEU A 224 -12.63 4.76 1.11
N LYS A 225 -13.79 5.33 1.52
CA LYS A 225 -15.11 5.09 0.90
C LYS A 225 -15.33 5.85 -0.40
N ARG A 226 -15.02 7.15 -0.44
CA ARG A 226 -15.32 8.02 -1.61
C ARG A 226 -14.63 7.54 -2.88
N ASP A 227 -13.59 6.74 -2.68
CA ASP A 227 -12.91 5.93 -3.66
C ASP A 227 -13.84 5.06 -4.58
N THR A 228 -15.08 4.75 -4.17
CA THR A 228 -16.04 3.94 -4.95
C THR A 228 -17.09 4.72 -5.76
N THR A 229 -17.30 6.01 -5.52
CA THR A 229 -18.27 6.83 -6.29
C THR A 229 -17.68 8.11 -6.90
N THR A 230 -16.49 8.53 -6.46
CA THR A 230 -15.59 9.48 -7.13
C THR A 230 -14.18 9.25 -6.57
N ALA A 231 -13.37 8.43 -7.26
CA ALA A 231 -12.09 7.90 -6.77
C ALA A 231 -11.17 8.92 -6.09
N THR A 232 -10.69 8.64 -4.87
CA THR A 232 -9.53 9.26 -4.18
C THR A 232 -9.15 8.44 -2.93
N ALA A 233 -7.90 7.99 -2.81
CA ALA A 233 -7.37 7.43 -1.56
C ALA A 233 -6.90 8.57 -0.62
N PRO A 234 -6.70 8.35 0.69
CA PRO A 234 -6.41 9.42 1.64
C PRO A 234 -5.22 10.27 1.22
N ARG A 235 -5.44 11.58 1.09
CA ARG A 235 -4.43 12.58 0.74
C ARG A 235 -3.21 12.48 1.63
N ASP A 236 -3.41 12.16 2.90
CA ASP A 236 -2.36 12.14 3.90
C ASP A 236 -1.29 11.11 3.57
N ILE A 237 -1.67 9.93 3.06
CA ILE A 237 -0.74 8.88 2.65
C ILE A 237 0.11 9.33 1.44
N ALA A 238 -0.51 10.03 0.48
CA ALA A 238 0.17 10.48 -0.73
C ALA A 238 0.98 11.78 -0.53
N PHE A 239 0.52 12.70 0.34
CA PHE A 239 1.22 13.92 0.71
C PHE A 239 2.45 13.63 1.58
N LEU A 240 2.33 12.74 2.58
CA LEU A 240 3.47 12.28 3.38
C LEU A 240 4.54 11.62 2.51
N ALA A 241 4.13 10.89 1.47
CA ALA A 241 5.04 10.18 0.58
C ALA A 241 5.67 11.02 -0.55
N MET A 242 5.17 12.24 -0.83
CA MET A 242 5.63 13.03 -1.99
C MET A 242 6.51 14.22 -1.65
N TYR A 243 6.60 14.66 -0.39
CA TYR A 243 7.51 15.77 0.00
C TYR A 243 9.01 15.43 -0.13
N THR A 244 9.36 14.23 -0.53
CA THR A 244 10.75 13.72 -0.58
C THR A 244 11.13 13.03 -1.89
N VAL A 245 10.20 12.90 -2.85
CA VAL A 245 10.54 12.39 -4.18
C VAL A 245 11.30 13.50 -4.93
N PRO A 246 12.57 13.31 -5.32
CA PRO A 246 13.25 14.29 -6.13
C PRO A 246 12.53 14.39 -7.47
N SER A 247 12.27 15.62 -7.91
CA SER A 247 12.03 15.91 -9.32
C SER A 247 13.31 15.51 -10.08
N SER A 248 13.31 14.31 -10.64
CA SER A 248 14.23 13.92 -11.71
C SER A 248 13.77 14.55 -13.01
#